data_AF-A0A2V8D1D6-F1
#
_entry.id   AF-A0A2V8D1D6-F1
#
_cell.length_a   1.000
_cell.length_b   1.000
_cell.length_c   1.000
_cell.angle_alpha   90.00
_cell.angle_beta   90.00
_cell.angle_gamma   90.00
#
_symmetry.space_group_name_H-M   'P 1'
#
loop_
_entity.id
_entity.type
_entity.pdbx_description
1 polymer ?
#
loop_
_entity_poly.entity_id
_entity_poly.type
_entity_poly.pdbx_seq_one_letter_code
_entity_poly.pdbx_strand_id
1 'polypeptide(L)'
;MTANILPDCNLLNPAANGECGPGSPFFGKQISPLTTDSATTNGWNTREYSWDLSAGVTHQIAPRVSAEVAYIRRSWGNLPAEINRAWTPADFGPFVYTVPQDSRLPGGGGYPLTFYDIKPGKFGQADNFLTFADNVGGAYNKFNGVDVTVNARLRDVTIQGGTSSGNVVEDQCGVVSKHPEFYIFGPWGGTGAFLDTFLGGIGQWPQAFCHRESGWQTNLKGLATYAVPKIDVLISGTFRSLPYAGNEFPSVQSQSLGGQVLALNIPGVVNQTSLGRPFGSGNVVEFLQIVQPGALYGNRLNSVDLRLGKILRYGRTKTMVNLDVFNLLNSNTTEVFQRTYSAPSTLPRSTYHDPLSIMSARFFKISAQFDF
;
A
#
# COMPACT_ATOMS: atom_id res chain seq x y z
N MET A 1 -41.92 28.50 22.20
CA MET A 1 -41.96 27.82 20.89
C MET A 1 -40.96 26.68 20.97
N THR A 2 -41.43 25.45 21.15
CA THR A 2 -40.58 24.25 21.10
C THR A 2 -40.29 23.96 19.64
N ALA A 3 -39.05 24.18 19.20
CA ALA A 3 -38.63 23.81 17.86
C ALA A 3 -38.72 22.29 17.72
N ASN A 4 -39.37 21.80 16.66
CA ASN A 4 -39.39 20.38 16.33
C ASN A 4 -37.94 19.94 16.06
N ILE A 5 -37.45 18.98 16.85
CA ILE A 5 -36.10 18.39 16.73
C ILE A 5 -36.15 16.99 16.10
N LEU A 6 -37.34 16.50 15.78
CA LEU A 6 -37.53 15.26 15.05
C LEU A 6 -37.74 15.62 13.57
N PRO A 7 -36.92 15.08 12.66
CA PRO A 7 -37.14 15.31 11.24
C PRO A 7 -38.49 14.74 10.82
N ASP A 8 -39.33 15.57 10.20
CA ASP A 8 -40.66 15.19 9.73
C ASP A 8 -40.53 14.37 8.43
N CYS A 9 -40.10 13.11 8.57
CA CYS A 9 -39.90 12.19 7.47
C CYS A 9 -40.15 10.73 7.85
N ASN A 10 -40.42 9.90 6.84
CA ASN A 10 -40.49 8.46 6.96
C ASN A 10 -39.11 7.84 6.70
N LEU A 11 -38.39 7.50 7.78
CA LEU A 11 -37.08 6.85 7.73
C LEU A 11 -37.10 5.44 7.10
N LEU A 12 -38.27 4.80 6.97
CA LEU A 12 -38.42 3.51 6.29
C LEU A 12 -38.63 3.65 4.77
N ASN A 13 -38.85 4.87 4.26
CA ASN A 13 -38.88 5.13 2.84
C ASN A 13 -37.49 5.60 2.37
N PRO A 14 -36.79 4.81 1.54
CA PRO A 14 -35.45 5.16 1.07
C PRO A 14 -35.46 6.26 0.00
N ALA A 15 -36.61 6.58 -0.61
CA ALA A 15 -36.72 7.76 -1.47
C ALA A 15 -36.71 9.04 -0.63
N ALA A 16 -36.23 10.15 -1.21
CA ALA A 16 -36.33 11.46 -0.57
C ALA A 16 -37.78 11.76 -0.18
N ASN A 17 -38.02 12.08 1.10
CA ASN A 17 -39.36 12.28 1.62
C ASN A 17 -39.35 13.21 2.83
N GLY A 18 -40.30 14.16 2.86
CA GLY A 18 -40.38 15.17 3.92
C GLY A 18 -39.07 15.96 4.04
N GLU A 19 -38.55 16.05 5.26
CA GLU A 19 -37.26 16.70 5.58
C GLU A 19 -36.03 15.80 5.35
N CYS A 20 -36.22 14.52 4.99
CA CYS A 20 -35.13 13.58 4.82
C CYS A 20 -34.72 13.45 3.34
N GLY A 21 -33.40 13.49 3.13
CA GLY A 21 -32.79 13.09 1.87
C GLY A 21 -33.01 11.60 1.59
N PRO A 22 -32.66 11.13 0.37
CA PRO A 22 -32.75 9.71 0.03
C PRO A 22 -31.92 8.88 1.01
N GLY A 23 -32.54 7.86 1.60
CA GLY A 23 -31.92 6.91 2.52
C GLY A 23 -31.37 5.67 1.79
N SER A 24 -30.68 4.80 2.52
CA SER A 24 -30.18 3.54 1.94
C SER A 24 -31.36 2.63 1.57
N PRO A 25 -31.50 2.20 0.30
CA PRO A 25 -32.54 1.24 -0.10
C PRO A 25 -32.35 -0.15 0.53
N PHE A 26 -31.23 -0.36 1.22
CA PHE A 26 -30.84 -1.59 1.89
C PHE A 26 -31.04 -1.56 3.41
N PHE A 27 -31.68 -0.53 3.99
CA PHE A 27 -31.98 -0.50 5.42
C PHE A 27 -32.83 -1.72 5.83
N GLY A 28 -32.28 -2.57 6.69
CA GLY A 28 -32.92 -3.84 7.11
C GLY A 28 -32.95 -4.94 6.04
N LYS A 29 -32.25 -4.77 4.90
CA LYS A 29 -32.13 -5.76 3.81
C LYS A 29 -30.67 -6.19 3.64
N GLN A 30 -30.44 -7.30 2.95
CA GLN A 30 -29.09 -7.72 2.58
C GLN A 30 -28.42 -6.59 1.77
N ILE A 31 -27.24 -6.17 2.22
CA ILE A 31 -26.44 -5.10 1.63
C ILE A 31 -25.91 -5.63 0.30
N SER A 32 -26.48 -5.18 -0.80
CA SER A 32 -26.14 -5.50 -2.20
C SER A 32 -26.34 -6.98 -2.62
N PRO A 33 -27.14 -7.27 -3.66
CA PRO A 33 -27.13 -8.58 -4.30
C PRO A 33 -25.83 -8.71 -5.12
N LEU A 34 -24.73 -9.08 -4.47
CA LEU A 34 -23.50 -9.44 -5.17
C LEU A 34 -23.74 -10.74 -5.95
N THR A 35 -23.76 -10.62 -7.27
CA THR A 35 -23.76 -11.77 -8.17
C THR A 35 -22.32 -12.14 -8.50
N THR A 36 -21.92 -13.37 -8.22
CA THR A 36 -20.59 -13.86 -8.59
C THR A 36 -20.65 -14.54 -9.96
N ASP A 37 -19.74 -14.17 -10.85
CA ASP A 37 -19.58 -14.84 -12.13
C ASP A 37 -19.26 -16.32 -11.93
N SER A 38 -20.04 -17.21 -12.55
CA SER A 38 -19.82 -18.66 -12.48
C SER A 38 -18.41 -19.06 -12.95
N ALA A 39 -17.78 -18.28 -13.85
CA ALA A 39 -16.42 -18.50 -14.33
C ALA A 39 -15.33 -18.28 -13.26
N THR A 40 -15.67 -17.62 -12.13
CA THR A 40 -14.76 -17.44 -10.99
C THR A 40 -14.91 -18.53 -9.93
N THR A 41 -15.93 -19.39 -10.05
CA THR A 41 -16.26 -20.41 -9.03
C THR A 41 -16.24 -21.83 -9.55
N ASN A 42 -16.45 -22.05 -10.86
CA ASN A 42 -16.58 -23.38 -11.45
C ASN A 42 -15.59 -23.60 -12.60
N GLY A 43 -14.98 -24.78 -12.64
CA GLY A 43 -14.06 -25.19 -13.72
C GLY A 43 -12.58 -24.97 -13.41
N TRP A 44 -11.79 -24.96 -14.47
CA TRP A 44 -10.34 -24.73 -14.42
C TRP A 44 -10.03 -23.23 -14.62
N ASN A 45 -8.89 -22.77 -14.09
CA ASN A 45 -8.46 -21.36 -14.21
C ASN A 45 -9.47 -20.35 -13.62
N THR A 46 -10.03 -20.65 -12.45
CA THR A 46 -11.07 -19.86 -11.75
C THR A 46 -10.53 -18.98 -10.63
N ARG A 47 -9.25 -19.12 -10.29
CA ARG A 47 -8.59 -18.36 -9.21
C ARG A 47 -7.52 -17.45 -9.76
N GLU A 48 -7.23 -16.39 -9.02
CA GLU A 48 -6.03 -15.58 -9.23
C GLU A 48 -4.80 -16.50 -9.23
N TYR A 49 -3.91 -16.30 -10.20
CA TYR A 49 -2.66 -17.04 -10.32
C TYR A 49 -1.50 -16.09 -10.61
N SER A 50 -0.28 -16.56 -10.38
CA SER A 50 0.95 -15.87 -10.77
C SER A 50 1.86 -16.79 -11.57
N TRP A 51 2.41 -16.29 -12.66
CA TRP A 51 3.54 -16.91 -13.37
C TRP A 51 4.85 -16.32 -12.86
N ASP A 52 5.74 -17.20 -12.39
CA ASP A 52 7.06 -16.84 -11.89
C ASP A 52 8.13 -17.41 -12.81
N LEU A 53 8.92 -16.51 -13.41
CA LEU A 53 10.10 -16.84 -14.20
C LEU A 53 11.33 -16.36 -13.44
N SER A 54 12.28 -17.26 -13.20
CA SER A 54 13.60 -16.91 -12.70
C SER A 54 14.69 -17.48 -13.61
N ALA A 55 15.72 -16.68 -13.88
CA ALA A 55 16.88 -17.08 -14.64
C ALA A 55 18.12 -16.52 -13.96
N GLY A 56 19.07 -17.40 -13.61
CA GLY A 56 20.26 -17.00 -12.86
C GLY A 56 21.54 -17.61 -13.40
N VAL A 57 22.63 -16.87 -13.23
CA VAL A 57 23.99 -17.32 -13.52
C VAL A 57 24.82 -17.19 -12.25
N THR A 58 25.39 -18.31 -11.82
CA THR A 58 26.33 -18.36 -10.71
C THR A 58 27.74 -18.61 -11.24
N HIS A 59 28.71 -17.84 -10.76
CA HIS A 59 30.11 -17.99 -11.15
C HIS A 59 31.04 -17.94 -9.95
N GLN A 60 32.04 -18.82 -9.95
CA GLN A 60 33.15 -18.75 -9.01
C GLN A 60 34.14 -17.69 -9.49
N ILE A 61 34.15 -16.51 -8.85
CA ILE A 61 35.03 -15.39 -9.23
C ILE A 61 36.45 -15.53 -8.67
N ALA A 62 36.63 -16.28 -7.58
CA ALA A 62 37.93 -16.59 -6.98
C ALA A 62 37.83 -17.86 -6.12
N PRO A 63 38.95 -18.47 -5.65
CA PRO A 63 38.89 -19.54 -4.67
C PRO A 63 38.05 -19.13 -3.45
N ARG A 64 37.00 -19.90 -3.15
CA ARG A 64 36.07 -19.67 -2.04
C ARG A 64 35.21 -18.40 -2.14
N VAL A 65 35.15 -17.77 -3.32
CA VAL A 65 34.28 -16.62 -3.58
C VAL A 65 33.43 -16.89 -4.83
N SER A 66 32.12 -16.73 -4.68
CA SER A 66 31.14 -16.90 -5.76
C SER A 66 30.22 -15.70 -5.83
N ALA A 67 29.85 -15.32 -7.04
CA ALA A 67 28.82 -14.33 -7.32
C ALA A 67 27.69 -14.97 -8.12
N GLU A 68 26.47 -14.52 -7.87
CA GLU A 68 25.26 -14.91 -8.59
C GLU A 68 24.52 -13.66 -9.00
N VAL A 69 24.00 -13.68 -10.23
CA VAL A 69 23.05 -12.70 -10.74
C VAL A 69 21.82 -13.45 -11.22
N ALA A 70 20.64 -13.09 -10.70
CA ALA A 70 19.37 -13.69 -11.06
C ALA A 70 18.37 -12.61 -11.50
N TYR A 71 17.74 -12.80 -12.65
CA TYR A 71 16.58 -12.04 -13.07
C TYR A 71 15.31 -12.78 -12.65
N ILE A 72 14.37 -12.03 -12.11
CA ILE A 72 13.08 -12.55 -11.63
C ILE A 72 11.99 -11.73 -12.32
N ARG A 73 11.02 -12.41 -12.91
CA ARG A 73 9.82 -11.81 -13.47
C ARG A 73 8.61 -12.54 -12.94
N ARG A 74 7.68 -11.80 -12.35
CA ARG A 74 6.39 -12.30 -11.88
C ARG A 74 5.26 -11.55 -12.56
N SER A 75 4.23 -12.26 -12.99
CA SER A 75 3.02 -11.65 -13.55
C SER A 75 1.78 -12.35 -13.04
N TRP A 76 0.79 -11.58 -12.62
CA TRP A 76 -0.48 -12.11 -12.13
C TRP A 76 -1.54 -12.12 -13.23
N GLY A 77 -2.44 -13.09 -13.16
CA GLY A 77 -3.61 -13.20 -14.02
C GLY A 77 -4.85 -13.58 -13.21
N ASN A 78 -6.02 -13.51 -13.85
CA ASN A 78 -7.32 -13.69 -13.19
C ASN A 78 -7.54 -12.73 -12.02
N LEU A 79 -7.13 -11.47 -12.18
CA LEU A 79 -7.36 -10.43 -11.18
C LEU A 79 -8.87 -10.19 -11.04
N PRO A 80 -9.43 -10.17 -9.82
CA PRO A 80 -10.85 -9.92 -9.62
C PRO A 80 -11.19 -8.44 -9.86
N ALA A 81 -12.42 -8.20 -10.32
CA ALA A 81 -13.02 -6.88 -10.39
C ALA A 81 -14.50 -6.96 -10.01
N GLU A 82 -14.94 -6.04 -9.15
CA GLU A 82 -16.35 -5.85 -8.83
C GLU A 82 -16.86 -4.59 -9.53
N ILE A 83 -17.89 -4.77 -10.35
CA ILE A 83 -18.57 -3.68 -11.07
C ILE A 83 -20.05 -3.67 -10.72
N ASN A 84 -20.75 -2.60 -11.06
CA ASN A 84 -22.21 -2.56 -10.95
C ASN A 84 -22.82 -2.51 -12.35
N ARG A 85 -23.50 -3.58 -12.76
CA ARG A 85 -24.05 -3.71 -14.12
C ARG A 85 -25.21 -2.75 -14.39
N ALA A 86 -25.80 -2.17 -13.34
CA ALA A 86 -26.86 -1.17 -13.48
C ALA A 86 -26.32 0.23 -13.84
N TRP A 87 -25.00 0.43 -13.80
CA TRP A 87 -24.35 1.70 -14.07
C TRP A 87 -23.51 1.66 -15.35
N THR A 88 -23.35 2.84 -15.94
CA THR A 88 -22.49 3.09 -17.09
C THR A 88 -21.62 4.31 -16.82
N PRO A 89 -20.52 4.54 -17.57
CA PRO A 89 -19.72 5.77 -17.42
C PRO A 89 -20.54 7.06 -17.49
N ALA A 90 -21.63 7.08 -18.27
CA ALA A 90 -22.50 8.24 -18.41
C ALA A 90 -23.31 8.55 -17.13
N ASP A 91 -23.41 7.62 -16.18
CA ASP A 91 -24.08 7.81 -14.90
C ASP A 91 -23.21 8.55 -13.87
N PHE A 92 -21.93 8.79 -14.19
CA PHE A 92 -20.99 9.54 -13.37
C PHE A 92 -20.71 10.92 -13.97
N GLY A 93 -20.64 11.93 -13.11
CA GLY A 93 -20.23 13.29 -13.48
C GLY A 93 -18.80 13.56 -12.99
N PRO A 94 -17.90 14.05 -13.85
CA PRO A 94 -16.55 14.40 -13.41
C PRO A 94 -16.59 15.66 -12.53
N PHE A 95 -15.68 15.72 -11.57
CA PHE A 95 -15.37 16.93 -10.82
C PHE A 95 -13.88 17.04 -10.58
N VAL A 96 -13.41 18.29 -10.42
CA VAL A 96 -12.02 18.60 -10.19
C VAL A 96 -11.82 19.00 -8.74
N TYR A 97 -10.80 18.41 -8.11
CA TYR A 97 -10.22 18.91 -6.87
C TYR A 97 -8.83 19.45 -7.19
N THR A 98 -8.59 20.72 -6.88
CA THR A 98 -7.27 21.34 -7.06
C THR A 98 -6.46 21.11 -5.80
N VAL A 99 -5.39 20.32 -5.93
CA VAL A 99 -4.51 20.01 -4.81
C VAL A 99 -3.80 21.30 -4.37
N PRO A 100 -3.80 21.67 -3.08
CA PRO A 100 -3.12 22.89 -2.63
C PRO A 100 -1.61 22.85 -2.90
N GLN A 101 -0.98 24.02 -3.00
CA GLN A 101 0.47 24.10 -3.11
C GLN A 101 1.12 23.78 -1.76
N ASP A 102 2.01 22.79 -1.77
CA ASP A 102 2.77 22.33 -0.60
C ASP A 102 4.01 21.57 -1.08
N SER A 103 5.19 21.95 -0.61
CA SER A 103 6.46 21.30 -1.00
C SER A 103 6.57 19.84 -0.56
N ARG A 104 5.69 19.38 0.36
CA ARG A 104 5.59 17.98 0.78
C ARG A 104 4.83 17.10 -0.22
N LEU A 105 4.14 17.70 -1.18
CA LEU A 105 3.39 16.99 -2.23
C LEU A 105 4.24 16.81 -3.51
N PRO A 106 3.93 15.82 -4.36
CA PRO A 106 4.62 15.64 -5.64
C PRO A 106 4.59 16.93 -6.47
N GLY A 107 5.74 17.33 -7.01
CA GLY A 107 5.84 18.54 -7.84
C GLY A 107 5.48 19.86 -7.13
N GLY A 108 5.35 19.88 -5.80
CA GLY A 108 4.98 21.06 -5.03
C GLY A 108 3.48 21.33 -4.92
N GLY A 109 2.62 20.39 -5.34
CA GLY A 109 1.16 20.57 -5.33
C GLY A 109 0.65 21.48 -6.44
N GLY A 110 -0.56 22.01 -6.29
CA GLY A 110 -1.18 22.93 -7.27
C GLY A 110 -1.77 22.27 -8.52
N TYR A 111 -1.65 20.95 -8.66
CA TYR A 111 -2.17 20.22 -9.82
C TYR A 111 -3.67 19.89 -9.66
N PRO A 112 -4.46 19.94 -10.75
CA PRO A 112 -5.84 19.51 -10.74
C PRO A 112 -5.93 17.98 -10.83
N LEU A 113 -6.80 17.39 -10.02
CA LEU A 113 -7.15 15.97 -10.12
C LEU A 113 -8.62 15.82 -10.47
N THR A 114 -8.91 14.97 -11.45
CA THR A 114 -10.29 14.67 -11.87
C THR A 114 -10.77 13.39 -11.18
N PHE A 115 -11.89 13.55 -10.49
CA PHE A 115 -12.66 12.52 -9.79
C PHE A 115 -14.04 12.41 -10.42
N TYR A 116 -14.80 11.41 -10.00
CA TYR A 116 -16.14 11.12 -10.51
C TYR A 116 -17.12 10.94 -9.37
N ASP A 117 -18.30 11.51 -9.52
CA ASP A 117 -19.41 11.39 -8.57
C ASP A 117 -20.61 10.77 -9.29
N ILE A 118 -21.27 9.82 -8.65
CA ILE A 118 -22.50 9.21 -9.17
C ILE A 118 -23.59 10.28 -9.31
N LYS A 119 -24.38 10.24 -10.38
CA LYS A 119 -25.54 11.14 -10.48
C LYS A 119 -26.57 10.77 -9.40
N PRO A 120 -27.21 11.75 -8.72
CA PRO A 120 -28.15 11.49 -7.63
C PRO A 120 -29.27 10.49 -7.99
N GLY A 121 -29.81 10.55 -9.20
CA GLY A 121 -30.87 9.64 -9.66
C GLY A 121 -30.44 8.19 -9.91
N LYS A 122 -29.14 7.91 -9.88
CA LYS A 122 -28.54 6.57 -10.09
C LYS A 122 -27.99 5.96 -8.81
N PHE A 123 -27.77 6.77 -7.78
CA PHE A 123 -27.34 6.30 -6.47
C PHE A 123 -28.34 5.30 -5.88
N GLY A 124 -27.83 4.27 -5.20
CA GLY A 124 -28.64 3.22 -4.58
C GLY A 124 -29.15 2.11 -5.53
N GLN A 125 -29.00 2.25 -6.85
CA GLN A 125 -29.23 1.15 -7.79
C GLN A 125 -28.06 0.17 -7.69
N ALA A 126 -28.28 -1.05 -7.20
CA ALA A 126 -27.22 -2.05 -7.04
C ALA A 126 -27.52 -3.33 -7.82
N ASP A 127 -26.65 -3.65 -8.76
CA ASP A 127 -26.50 -4.96 -9.38
C ASP A 127 -25.00 -5.30 -9.46
N ASN A 128 -24.41 -5.50 -8.27
CA ASN A 128 -22.99 -5.76 -8.14
C ASN A 128 -22.64 -7.12 -8.74
N PHE A 129 -21.55 -7.16 -9.50
CA PHE A 129 -21.09 -8.33 -10.22
C PHE A 129 -19.58 -8.51 -10.04
N LEU A 130 -19.19 -9.61 -9.40
CA LEU A 130 -17.79 -10.02 -9.25
C LEU A 130 -17.39 -10.90 -10.43
N THR A 131 -16.41 -10.45 -11.21
CA THR A 131 -15.85 -11.18 -12.36
C THR A 131 -14.35 -10.93 -12.46
N PHE A 132 -13.69 -11.38 -13.53
CA PHE A 132 -12.30 -11.05 -13.80
C PHE A 132 -12.16 -9.68 -14.44
N ALA A 133 -11.12 -8.94 -14.07
CA ALA A 133 -10.80 -7.63 -14.62
C ALA A 133 -10.72 -7.64 -16.15
N ASP A 134 -10.21 -8.72 -16.75
CA ASP A 134 -10.13 -8.92 -18.20
C ASP A 134 -11.50 -8.90 -18.90
N ASN A 135 -12.58 -9.29 -18.21
CA ASN A 135 -13.93 -9.25 -18.77
C ASN A 135 -14.52 -7.84 -18.82
N VAL A 136 -14.01 -6.91 -18.01
CA VAL A 136 -14.60 -5.58 -17.77
C VAL A 136 -13.68 -4.42 -18.15
N GLY A 137 -12.52 -4.71 -18.75
CA GLY A 137 -11.63 -3.67 -19.25
C GLY A 137 -10.15 -4.06 -19.30
N GLY A 138 -9.75 -5.02 -18.48
CA GLY A 138 -8.38 -5.48 -18.34
C GLY A 138 -7.63 -4.76 -17.23
N ALA A 139 -6.89 -5.53 -16.46
CA ALA A 139 -5.92 -5.06 -15.48
C ALA A 139 -4.72 -6.00 -15.47
N TYR A 140 -3.55 -5.48 -15.10
CA TYR A 140 -2.38 -6.34 -14.89
C TYR A 140 -1.55 -5.91 -13.69
N ASN A 141 -0.89 -6.89 -13.09
CA ASN A 141 0.14 -6.67 -12.09
C ASN A 141 1.38 -7.45 -12.51
N LYS A 142 2.55 -6.80 -12.47
CA LYS A 142 3.83 -7.38 -12.87
C LYS A 142 4.94 -6.90 -11.94
N PHE A 143 5.88 -7.79 -11.67
CA PHE A 143 7.13 -7.49 -10.98
C PHE A 143 8.32 -7.90 -11.85
N ASN A 144 9.34 -7.05 -11.90
CA ASN A 144 10.65 -7.40 -12.42
C ASN A 144 11.70 -7.14 -11.35
N GLY A 145 12.67 -8.05 -11.23
CA GLY A 145 13.73 -7.96 -10.25
C GLY A 145 15.06 -8.46 -10.81
N VAL A 146 16.14 -7.89 -10.29
CA VAL A 146 17.51 -8.35 -10.49
C VAL A 146 18.13 -8.48 -9.11
N ASP A 147 18.51 -9.71 -8.77
CA ASP A 147 19.16 -10.06 -7.52
C ASP A 147 20.62 -10.35 -7.80
N VAL A 148 21.50 -9.72 -7.03
CA VAL A 148 22.94 -9.94 -7.07
C VAL A 148 23.37 -10.43 -5.69
N THR A 149 23.98 -11.60 -5.62
CA THR A 149 24.48 -12.17 -4.36
C THR A 149 25.94 -12.52 -4.48
N VAL A 150 26.74 -12.12 -3.51
CA VAL A 150 28.14 -12.48 -3.37
C VAL A 150 28.33 -13.26 -2.07
N ASN A 151 29.00 -14.41 -2.17
CA ASN A 151 29.35 -15.26 -1.05
C ASN A 151 30.86 -15.47 -1.03
N ALA A 152 31.50 -15.21 0.10
CA ALA A 152 32.91 -15.47 0.35
C ALA A 152 33.08 -16.29 1.63
N ARG A 153 33.73 -17.45 1.53
CA ARG A 153 34.01 -18.36 2.66
C ARG A 153 35.51 -18.57 2.82
N LEU A 154 36.17 -17.56 3.37
CA LEU A 154 37.59 -17.61 3.71
C LEU A 154 37.79 -18.50 4.95
N ARG A 155 39.05 -18.67 5.39
CA ARG A 155 39.39 -19.63 6.45
C ARG A 155 38.58 -19.40 7.74
N ASP A 156 38.70 -18.18 8.28
CA ASP A 156 38.08 -17.80 9.55
C ASP A 156 37.01 -16.71 9.37
N VAL A 157 36.84 -16.23 8.14
CA VAL A 157 35.94 -15.13 7.78
C VAL A 157 34.91 -15.61 6.75
N THR A 158 33.63 -15.39 7.03
CA THR A 158 32.56 -15.56 6.05
C THR A 158 31.89 -14.22 5.78
N ILE A 159 31.71 -13.88 4.51
CA ILE A 159 31.00 -12.68 4.08
C ILE A 159 29.92 -13.12 3.10
N GLN A 160 28.71 -12.63 3.32
CA GLN A 160 27.62 -12.79 2.37
C GLN A 160 26.96 -11.43 2.22
N GLY A 161 26.71 -11.00 0.98
CA GLY A 161 26.06 -9.72 0.75
C GLY A 161 25.46 -9.68 -0.63
N GLY A 162 24.51 -8.79 -0.82
CA GLY A 162 23.82 -8.70 -2.09
C GLY A 162 22.83 -7.56 -2.15
N THR A 163 22.38 -7.30 -3.37
CA THR A 163 21.32 -6.37 -3.68
C THR A 163 20.16 -7.13 -4.29
N SER A 164 18.94 -6.69 -3.99
CA SER A 164 17.76 -7.07 -4.76
C SER A 164 17.09 -5.78 -5.20
N SER A 165 17.11 -5.58 -6.51
CA SER A 165 16.58 -4.39 -7.19
C SER A 165 15.35 -4.80 -7.97
N GLY A 166 14.22 -4.12 -7.81
CA GLY A 166 13.03 -4.48 -8.58
C GLY A 166 12.00 -3.36 -8.69
N ASN A 167 11.08 -3.54 -9.63
CA ASN A 167 9.92 -2.68 -9.83
C ASN A 167 8.62 -3.50 -9.83
N VAL A 168 7.56 -2.88 -9.32
CA VAL A 168 6.18 -3.35 -9.42
C VAL A 168 5.44 -2.39 -10.34
N VAL A 169 4.65 -2.94 -11.26
CA VAL A 169 3.75 -2.19 -12.14
C VAL A 169 2.35 -2.76 -11.99
N GLU A 170 1.43 -1.92 -11.55
CA GLU A 170 0.00 -2.20 -11.42
C GLU A 170 -0.77 -1.28 -12.36
N ASP A 171 -1.62 -1.86 -13.20
CA ASP A 171 -2.45 -1.11 -14.14
C ASP A 171 -3.88 -1.60 -14.09
N GLN A 172 -4.81 -0.68 -13.87
CA GLN A 172 -6.26 -0.91 -13.87
C GLN A 172 -6.98 0.07 -14.81
N CYS A 173 -6.25 0.74 -15.70
CA CYS A 173 -6.80 1.79 -16.56
C CYS A 173 -7.92 1.28 -17.47
N GLY A 174 -7.78 0.03 -17.94
CA GLY A 174 -8.80 -0.64 -18.73
C GLY A 174 -10.14 -0.72 -18.00
N VAL A 175 -10.14 -1.23 -16.77
CA VAL A 175 -11.34 -1.33 -15.91
C VAL A 175 -11.89 0.06 -15.59
N VAL A 176 -11.06 0.94 -15.04
CA VAL A 176 -11.50 2.25 -14.53
C VAL A 176 -12.07 3.16 -15.61
N SER A 177 -11.56 3.07 -16.85
CA SER A 177 -12.09 3.83 -17.98
C SER A 177 -13.54 3.45 -18.35
N LYS A 178 -13.92 2.19 -18.14
CA LYS A 178 -15.26 1.66 -18.42
C LYS A 178 -16.17 1.61 -17.20
N HIS A 179 -15.56 1.63 -16.00
CA HIS A 179 -16.22 1.49 -14.70
C HIS A 179 -15.65 2.51 -13.71
N PRO A 180 -16.06 3.80 -13.77
CA PRO A 180 -15.61 4.81 -12.83
C PRO A 180 -15.91 4.46 -11.36
N GLU A 181 -16.96 3.67 -11.12
CA GLU A 181 -17.35 3.16 -9.80
C GLU A 181 -16.25 2.35 -9.10
N PHE A 182 -15.34 1.74 -9.86
CA PHE A 182 -14.28 0.88 -9.32
C PHE A 182 -13.34 1.62 -8.36
N TYR A 183 -13.19 2.95 -8.54
CA TYR A 183 -12.34 3.81 -7.71
C TYR A 183 -13.11 4.63 -6.68
N ILE A 184 -14.42 4.43 -6.57
CA ILE A 184 -15.29 5.13 -5.63
C ILE A 184 -15.65 4.14 -4.51
N PHE A 185 -15.58 4.58 -3.25
CA PHE A 185 -15.96 3.74 -2.12
C PHE A 185 -17.48 3.47 -2.14
N GLY A 186 -17.89 2.23 -1.84
CA GLY A 186 -19.29 1.79 -1.94
C GLY A 186 -20.35 2.78 -1.40
N PRO A 187 -20.25 3.23 -0.14
CA PRO A 187 -21.15 4.25 0.45
C PRO A 187 -21.21 5.60 -0.27
N TRP A 188 -20.26 5.91 -1.16
CA TRP A 188 -20.24 7.12 -2.00
C TRP A 188 -20.72 6.87 -3.42
N GLY A 189 -21.28 5.69 -3.70
CA GLY A 189 -21.83 5.34 -5.01
C GLY A 189 -20.84 4.65 -5.93
N GLY A 190 -19.92 3.88 -5.37
CA GLY A 190 -18.98 3.05 -6.12
C GLY A 190 -19.08 1.56 -5.83
N THR A 191 -18.06 0.81 -6.25
CA THR A 191 -17.88 -0.62 -5.95
C THR A 191 -16.58 -0.90 -5.19
N GLY A 192 -15.78 0.12 -4.89
CA GLY A 192 -14.55 0.00 -4.11
C GLY A 192 -14.82 -0.47 -2.67
N ALA A 193 -14.03 -1.42 -2.21
CA ALA A 193 -14.15 -2.02 -0.88
C ALA A 193 -13.52 -1.16 0.24
N PHE A 194 -14.02 -1.30 1.48
CA PHE A 194 -13.56 -0.55 2.66
C PHE A 194 -12.07 -0.78 3.04
N LEU A 195 -11.46 -1.83 2.51
CA LEU A 195 -10.05 -2.20 2.71
C LEU A 195 -9.49 -2.89 1.46
N ASP A 196 -9.72 -2.30 0.28
CA ASP A 196 -9.05 -2.76 -0.93
C ASP A 196 -7.52 -2.78 -0.71
N THR A 197 -6.91 -3.95 -0.90
CA THR A 197 -5.48 -4.21 -0.63
C THR A 197 -4.55 -3.49 -1.61
N PHE A 198 -5.05 -3.11 -2.79
CA PHE A 198 -4.32 -2.37 -3.81
C PHE A 198 -4.56 -0.87 -3.71
N LEU A 199 -5.76 -0.45 -3.35
CA LEU A 199 -6.17 0.97 -3.28
C LEU A 199 -6.08 1.56 -1.87
N GLY A 200 -5.91 0.76 -0.83
CA GLY A 200 -5.53 1.23 0.51
C GLY A 200 -6.51 2.20 1.19
N GLY A 201 -7.62 1.67 1.69
CA GLY A 201 -8.57 2.39 2.56
C GLY A 201 -9.76 2.99 1.83
N ILE A 202 -10.48 3.91 2.48
CA ILE A 202 -11.78 4.45 2.03
C ILE A 202 -11.70 5.59 1.02
N GLY A 203 -10.50 6.01 0.58
CA GLY A 203 -10.35 7.17 -0.30
C GLY A 203 -10.67 6.86 -1.75
N GLN A 204 -11.42 7.76 -2.41
CA GLN A 204 -11.63 7.73 -3.84
C GLN A 204 -10.33 8.04 -4.58
N TRP A 205 -10.10 7.31 -5.66
CA TRP A 205 -8.94 7.47 -6.53
C TRP A 205 -9.29 8.26 -7.79
N PRO A 206 -8.43 9.18 -8.26
CA PRO A 206 -8.61 9.80 -9.57
C PRO A 206 -8.25 8.77 -10.64
N GLN A 207 -8.98 8.76 -11.75
CA GLN A 207 -8.72 7.81 -12.84
C GLN A 207 -7.30 7.96 -13.42
N ALA A 208 -6.70 9.15 -13.31
CA ALA A 208 -5.32 9.40 -13.72
C ALA A 208 -4.29 8.54 -12.97
N PHE A 209 -4.63 8.01 -11.78
CA PHE A 209 -3.75 7.14 -10.99
C PHE A 209 -3.98 5.65 -11.28
N CYS A 210 -4.64 5.31 -12.40
CA CYS A 210 -4.91 3.92 -12.78
C CYS A 210 -3.66 3.12 -13.16
N HIS A 211 -2.60 3.81 -13.61
CA HIS A 211 -1.29 3.24 -13.84
C HIS A 211 -0.34 3.64 -12.71
N ARG A 212 0.20 2.63 -12.02
CA ARG A 212 0.99 2.79 -10.80
C ARG A 212 2.27 1.99 -10.94
N GLU A 213 3.41 2.65 -10.75
CA GLU A 213 4.71 2.02 -10.84
C GLU A 213 5.58 2.45 -9.66
N SER A 214 6.27 1.50 -9.03
CA SER A 214 7.15 1.78 -7.89
C SER A 214 8.50 2.42 -8.27
N GLY A 215 8.80 2.47 -9.57
CA GLY A 215 10.16 2.57 -10.07
C GLY A 215 11.05 1.42 -9.56
N TRP A 216 12.33 1.47 -9.89
CA TRP A 216 13.31 0.49 -9.43
C TRP A 216 13.79 0.81 -8.02
N GLN A 217 13.36 0.01 -7.05
CA GLN A 217 13.79 0.10 -5.66
C GLN A 217 14.88 -0.93 -5.40
N THR A 218 15.98 -0.52 -4.75
CA THR A 218 17.12 -1.41 -4.46
C THR A 218 17.27 -1.61 -2.97
N ASN A 219 17.13 -2.85 -2.51
CA ASN A 219 17.54 -3.24 -1.17
C ASN A 219 19.01 -3.70 -1.21
N LEU A 220 19.70 -3.53 -0.09
CA LEU A 220 21.08 -3.97 0.09
C LEU A 220 21.18 -4.62 1.47
N LYS A 221 21.66 -5.85 1.50
CA LYS A 221 21.80 -6.64 2.72
C LYS A 221 23.15 -7.31 2.72
N GLY A 222 23.72 -7.50 3.91
CA GLY A 222 24.86 -8.38 4.05
C GLY A 222 25.22 -8.66 5.48
N LEU A 223 26.13 -9.60 5.63
CA LEU A 223 26.66 -10.08 6.88
C LEU A 223 28.14 -10.41 6.71
N ALA A 224 28.86 -10.26 7.80
CA ALA A 224 30.24 -10.71 7.92
C ALA A 224 30.41 -11.38 9.28
N THR A 225 31.05 -12.54 9.31
CA THR A 225 31.40 -13.27 10.53
C THR A 225 32.91 -13.53 10.52
N TYR A 226 33.54 -13.37 11.68
CA TYR A 226 34.94 -13.67 11.91
C TYR A 226 35.07 -14.46 13.20
N ALA A 227 35.52 -15.71 13.09
CA ALA A 227 35.84 -16.55 14.23
C ALA A 227 37.32 -16.37 14.55
N VAL A 228 37.64 -15.67 15.64
CA VAL A 228 39.01 -15.44 16.09
C VAL A 228 39.54 -16.72 16.74
N PRO A 229 40.37 -17.55 16.06
CA PRO A 229 40.61 -18.92 16.51
C PRO A 229 41.43 -18.98 17.79
N LYS A 230 42.33 -18.01 17.99
CA LYS A 230 43.24 -17.97 19.14
C LYS A 230 42.54 -17.71 20.48
N ILE A 231 41.37 -17.08 20.45
CA ILE A 231 40.65 -16.66 21.66
C ILE A 231 39.20 -17.13 21.68
N ASP A 232 38.78 -17.96 20.73
CA ASP A 232 37.43 -18.53 20.68
C ASP A 232 36.30 -17.47 20.77
N VAL A 233 36.51 -16.37 20.05
CA VAL A 233 35.54 -15.27 19.94
C VAL A 233 34.96 -15.27 18.53
N LEU A 234 33.64 -15.24 18.44
CA LEU A 234 32.90 -14.98 17.22
C LEU A 234 32.49 -13.51 17.19
N ILE A 235 32.93 -12.80 16.15
CA ILE A 235 32.46 -11.45 15.85
C ILE A 235 31.59 -11.57 14.61
N SER A 236 30.37 -11.03 14.66
CA SER A 236 29.52 -10.99 13.49
C SER A 236 28.79 -9.67 13.37
N GLY A 237 28.75 -9.11 12.18
CA GLY A 237 27.98 -7.92 11.87
C GLY A 237 26.98 -8.23 10.77
N THR A 238 25.79 -7.64 10.86
CA THR A 238 24.86 -7.56 9.73
C THR A 238 24.61 -6.10 9.41
N PHE A 239 24.38 -5.82 8.13
CA PHE A 239 23.93 -4.52 7.69
C PHE A 239 22.76 -4.70 6.75
N ARG A 240 21.78 -3.82 6.88
CA ARG A 240 20.64 -3.75 5.97
C ARG A 240 20.38 -2.29 5.65
N SER A 241 20.10 -2.08 4.38
CA SER A 241 19.80 -0.79 3.81
C SER A 241 18.61 -1.06 2.90
N LEU A 242 17.42 -0.70 3.38
CA LEU A 242 16.15 -1.08 2.76
C LEU A 242 15.45 0.18 2.26
N PRO A 243 14.89 0.19 1.03
CA PRO A 243 13.99 1.25 0.61
C PRO A 243 12.81 1.35 1.58
N TYR A 244 12.07 2.46 1.52
CA TYR A 244 10.87 2.62 2.32
C TYR A 244 9.93 1.44 2.07
N ALA A 245 9.75 0.60 3.09
CA ALA A 245 8.90 -0.58 2.99
C ALA A 245 7.41 -0.21 3.04
N GLY A 246 7.12 0.95 3.62
CA GLY A 246 5.78 1.43 3.92
C GLY A 246 4.97 0.44 4.74
N ASN A 247 3.68 0.33 4.47
CA ASN A 247 2.81 -0.62 5.17
C ASN A 247 3.03 -2.02 4.56
N GLU A 248 3.01 -3.08 5.38
CA GLU A 248 3.43 -4.47 5.08
C GLU A 248 2.68 -5.21 3.93
N PHE A 249 1.96 -4.49 3.06
CA PHE A 249 1.20 -5.04 1.94
C PHE A 249 1.89 -4.80 0.59
N PRO A 250 1.90 -5.78 -0.33
CA PRO A 250 2.64 -5.70 -1.60
C PRO A 250 1.86 -4.91 -2.67
N SER A 251 1.61 -3.63 -2.44
CA SER A 251 1.13 -2.71 -3.48
C SER A 251 2.03 -1.49 -3.64
N VAL A 252 2.07 -0.91 -4.84
CA VAL A 252 2.84 0.33 -5.10
C VAL A 252 2.45 1.43 -4.12
N GLN A 253 1.16 1.53 -3.78
CA GLN A 253 0.68 2.51 -2.80
C GLN A 253 1.19 2.23 -1.39
N SER A 254 1.18 0.97 -0.96
CA SER A 254 1.64 0.62 0.39
C SER A 254 3.14 0.81 0.55
N GLN A 255 3.92 0.76 -0.54
CA GLN A 255 5.37 0.97 -0.56
C GLN A 255 5.78 2.45 -0.79
N SER A 256 4.83 3.38 -0.93
CA SER A 256 5.10 4.79 -1.21
C SER A 256 4.38 5.70 -0.22
N LEU A 257 4.75 6.99 -0.19
CA LEU A 257 4.04 7.97 0.62
C LEU A 257 2.77 8.39 -0.11
N GLY A 258 1.61 8.13 0.51
CA GLY A 258 0.32 8.57 0.03
C GLY A 258 -0.17 9.84 0.71
N GLY A 259 -1.20 10.47 0.14
CA GLY A 259 -1.89 11.61 0.73
C GLY A 259 -3.37 11.56 0.43
N GLN A 260 -4.17 11.72 1.49
CA GLN A 260 -5.62 11.64 1.44
C GLN A 260 -6.22 12.90 2.07
N VAL A 261 -7.08 13.61 1.36
CA VAL A 261 -7.75 14.80 1.86
C VAL A 261 -9.23 14.51 2.13
N LEU A 262 -9.79 15.17 3.13
CA LEU A 262 -11.24 15.23 3.34
C LEU A 262 -11.83 16.33 2.44
N ALA A 263 -12.58 15.92 1.43
CA ALA A 263 -13.34 16.83 0.58
C ALA A 263 -14.73 17.06 1.20
N LEU A 264 -15.04 18.34 1.45
CA LEU A 264 -16.36 18.78 1.88
C LEU A 264 -17.12 19.39 0.72
N ASN A 265 -18.35 18.93 0.50
CA ASN A 265 -19.27 19.51 -0.47
C ASN A 265 -20.57 19.87 0.22
N ILE A 266 -20.56 21.06 0.84
CA ILE A 266 -21.71 21.62 1.54
C ILE A 266 -22.13 22.88 0.77
N PRO A 267 -23.25 22.82 0.01
CA PRO A 267 -23.74 23.98 -0.74
C PRO A 267 -23.86 25.22 0.15
N GLY A 268 -23.34 26.34 -0.31
CA GLY A 268 -23.43 27.63 0.39
C GLY A 268 -22.47 27.82 1.57
N VAL A 269 -21.66 26.81 1.94
CA VAL A 269 -20.70 26.92 3.05
C VAL A 269 -19.27 26.66 2.58
N VAL A 270 -19.00 25.47 2.03
CA VAL A 270 -17.67 25.08 1.55
C VAL A 270 -17.86 24.25 0.29
N ASN A 271 -17.27 24.72 -0.82
CA ASN A 271 -17.23 23.97 -2.06
C ASN A 271 -15.77 23.85 -2.52
N GLN A 272 -15.16 22.71 -2.17
CA GLN A 272 -13.77 22.42 -2.52
C GLN A 272 -13.61 21.73 -3.88
N THR A 273 -14.72 21.45 -4.55
CA THR A 273 -14.76 20.71 -5.81
C THR A 273 -15.50 21.49 -6.88
N SER A 274 -15.28 21.15 -8.15
CA SER A 274 -16.02 21.74 -9.27
C SER A 274 -17.40 21.10 -9.52
N LEU A 275 -17.91 20.25 -8.61
CA LEU A 275 -19.09 19.40 -8.86
C LEU A 275 -20.38 20.20 -9.09
N GLY A 276 -20.47 21.43 -8.54
CA GLY A 276 -21.60 22.36 -8.72
C GLY A 276 -22.93 21.92 -8.10
N ARG A 277 -22.95 20.79 -7.39
CA ARG A 277 -24.08 20.18 -6.67
C ARG A 277 -23.54 19.37 -5.47
N PRO A 278 -24.39 18.99 -4.50
CA PRO A 278 -24.04 17.97 -3.49
C PRO A 278 -23.57 16.67 -4.14
N PHE A 279 -22.79 15.86 -3.42
CA PHE A 279 -22.45 14.50 -3.85
C PHE A 279 -23.73 13.69 -4.08
N GLY A 280 -23.74 12.88 -5.14
CA GLY A 280 -24.91 12.08 -5.49
C GLY A 280 -25.24 11.01 -4.47
N SER A 281 -24.28 10.64 -3.62
CA SER A 281 -24.49 9.76 -2.47
C SER A 281 -25.29 10.38 -1.32
N GLY A 282 -25.48 11.71 -1.34
CA GLY A 282 -26.09 12.45 -0.23
C GLY A 282 -25.16 12.64 0.98
N ASN A 283 -23.96 12.09 0.95
CA ASN A 283 -22.94 12.37 1.97
C ASN A 283 -22.40 13.79 1.78
N VAL A 284 -22.00 14.41 2.89
CA VAL A 284 -21.36 15.74 2.88
C VAL A 284 -19.84 15.66 2.82
N VAL A 285 -19.29 14.46 3.02
CA VAL A 285 -17.86 14.18 3.13
C VAL A 285 -17.46 13.01 2.24
N GLU A 286 -16.38 13.19 1.51
CA GLU A 286 -15.68 12.12 0.79
C GLU A 286 -14.18 12.29 0.99
N PHE A 287 -13.43 11.19 0.98
CA PHE A 287 -11.97 11.25 1.07
C PHE A 287 -11.38 11.08 -0.32
N LEU A 288 -10.48 11.96 -0.72
CA LEU A 288 -9.86 11.94 -2.05
C LEU A 288 -8.36 11.64 -1.93
N GLN A 289 -7.87 10.69 -2.74
CA GLN A 289 -6.45 10.38 -2.84
C GLN A 289 -5.78 11.38 -3.77
N ILE A 290 -4.82 12.14 -3.25
CA ILE A 290 -4.23 13.28 -3.95
C ILE A 290 -2.79 13.05 -4.38
N VAL A 291 -2.15 11.96 -3.94
CA VAL A 291 -0.77 11.61 -4.30
C VAL A 291 -0.78 10.36 -5.16
N GLN A 292 -0.11 10.42 -6.31
CA GLN A 292 0.06 9.27 -7.18
C GLN A 292 0.96 8.22 -6.49
N PRO A 293 0.56 6.94 -6.46
CA PRO A 293 1.38 5.88 -5.91
C PRO A 293 2.72 5.78 -6.63
N GLY A 294 3.80 5.66 -5.87
CA GLY A 294 5.18 5.62 -6.40
C GLY A 294 5.81 6.99 -6.69
N ALA A 295 5.08 8.10 -6.51
CA ALA A 295 5.65 9.44 -6.74
C ALA A 295 6.56 9.93 -5.60
N LEU A 296 6.34 9.47 -4.37
CA LEU A 296 7.09 9.88 -3.18
C LEU A 296 7.47 8.67 -2.33
N TYR A 297 8.66 8.71 -1.74
CA TYR A 297 9.17 7.66 -0.85
C TYR A 297 9.67 8.26 0.46
N GLY A 298 9.46 7.53 1.54
CA GLY A 298 10.01 7.86 2.84
C GLY A 298 11.52 7.65 2.91
N ASN A 299 12.09 7.99 4.06
CA ASN A 299 13.50 7.78 4.32
C ASN A 299 13.87 6.30 4.27
N ARG A 300 15.05 6.02 3.73
CA ARG A 300 15.62 4.67 3.66
C ARG A 300 15.99 4.17 5.06
N LEU A 301 15.69 2.91 5.36
CA LEU A 301 16.09 2.27 6.62
C LEU A 301 17.53 1.82 6.50
N ASN A 302 18.40 2.31 7.39
CA ASN A 302 19.80 1.90 7.49
C ASN A 302 20.06 1.38 8.90
N SER A 303 20.48 0.13 9.01
CA SER A 303 20.66 -0.53 10.29
C SER A 303 21.87 -1.45 10.23
N VAL A 304 22.67 -1.41 11.29
CA VAL A 304 23.83 -2.26 11.51
C VAL A 304 23.63 -2.94 12.85
N ASP A 305 23.71 -4.26 12.87
CA ASP A 305 23.63 -5.06 14.10
C ASP A 305 24.95 -5.79 14.29
N LEU A 306 25.40 -5.86 15.54
CA LEU A 306 26.67 -6.50 15.91
C LEU A 306 26.39 -7.61 16.93
N ARG A 307 27.12 -8.72 16.82
CA ARG A 307 27.14 -9.79 17.81
C ARG A 307 28.57 -10.16 18.16
N LEU A 308 28.79 -10.32 19.46
CA LEU A 308 30.02 -10.82 20.05
C LEU A 308 29.69 -12.10 20.82
N GLY A 309 30.16 -13.23 20.33
CA GLY A 309 30.01 -14.55 20.97
C GLY A 309 31.34 -15.00 21.56
N LYS A 310 31.35 -15.41 22.83
CA LYS A 310 32.47 -16.10 23.45
C LYS A 310 32.13 -17.57 23.61
N ILE A 311 32.99 -18.43 23.09
CA ILE A 311 32.89 -19.87 23.31
C ILE A 311 33.77 -20.22 24.52
N LEU A 312 33.15 -20.80 25.54
CA LEU A 312 33.79 -21.30 26.75
C LEU A 312 33.73 -22.82 26.69
N ARG A 313 34.90 -23.47 26.75
CA ARG A 313 35.01 -24.93 26.78
C ARG A 313 35.47 -25.36 28.16
N TYR A 314 34.73 -26.27 28.79
CA TYR A 314 35.10 -26.84 30.09
C TYR A 314 34.82 -28.35 30.10
N GLY A 315 35.88 -29.16 30.02
CA GLY A 315 35.75 -30.61 29.93
C GLY A 315 34.97 -31.04 28.67
N ARG A 316 33.81 -31.68 28.86
CA ARG A 316 32.92 -32.12 27.77
C ARG A 316 31.85 -31.10 27.40
N THR A 317 31.66 -30.05 28.20
CA THR A 317 30.61 -29.05 27.97
C THR A 317 31.15 -27.86 27.17
N LYS A 318 30.26 -27.29 26.37
CA LYS A 318 30.52 -26.09 25.58
C LYS A 318 29.42 -25.07 25.87
N THR A 319 29.82 -23.89 26.34
CA THR A 319 28.91 -22.77 26.60
C THR A 319 29.23 -21.63 25.64
N MET A 320 28.23 -21.11 24.95
CA MET A 320 28.37 -19.92 24.11
C MET A 320 27.61 -18.76 24.77
N VAL A 321 28.36 -17.72 25.18
CA VAL A 321 27.79 -16.47 25.72
C VAL A 321 27.82 -15.42 24.63
N ASN A 322 26.70 -14.77 24.37
CA ASN A 322 26.56 -13.80 23.29
C ASN A 322 26.06 -12.45 23.82
N LEU A 323 26.64 -11.39 23.27
CA LEU A 323 26.14 -10.03 23.36
C LEU A 323 25.75 -9.58 21.95
N ASP A 324 24.47 -9.34 21.72
CA ASP A 324 23.94 -8.75 20.50
C ASP A 324 23.63 -7.26 20.76
N VAL A 325 24.05 -6.39 19.84
CA VAL A 325 23.79 -4.95 19.82
C VAL A 325 22.98 -4.66 18.56
N PHE A 326 21.69 -4.38 18.72
CA PHE A 326 20.80 -4.04 17.62
C PHE A 326 20.77 -2.53 17.40
N ASN A 327 20.62 -2.11 16.15
CA ASN A 327 20.67 -0.70 15.75
C ASN A 327 21.91 0.01 16.34
N LEU A 328 23.10 -0.52 16.01
CA LEU A 328 24.39 -0.03 16.49
C LEU A 328 24.59 1.47 16.25
N LEU A 329 24.00 2.03 15.19
CA LEU A 329 24.09 3.46 14.88
C LEU A 329 23.04 4.32 15.59
N ASN A 330 22.10 3.70 16.31
CA ASN A 330 20.95 4.35 16.96
C ASN A 330 20.18 5.27 16.00
N SER A 331 19.94 4.78 14.78
CA SER A 331 19.13 5.48 13.78
C SER A 331 17.66 5.53 14.20
N ASN A 332 16.93 6.53 13.73
CA ASN A 332 15.52 6.81 14.05
C ASN A 332 14.65 6.93 12.78
N THR A 333 15.02 6.23 11.70
CA THR A 333 14.25 6.25 10.44
C THR A 333 12.77 5.95 10.71
N THR A 334 11.91 6.80 10.16
CA THR A 334 10.45 6.65 10.18
C THR A 334 10.01 5.49 9.30
N GLU A 335 9.15 4.63 9.84
CA GLU A 335 8.61 3.46 9.15
C GLU A 335 7.18 3.72 8.65
N VAL A 336 6.38 4.47 9.40
CA VAL A 336 5.00 4.84 9.02
C VAL A 336 4.79 6.34 9.17
N PHE A 337 4.18 6.95 8.15
CA PHE A 337 3.86 8.38 8.10
C PHE A 337 2.35 8.62 8.17
N GLN A 338 1.95 9.74 8.75
CA GLN A 338 0.57 10.22 8.68
C GLN A 338 0.22 10.63 7.24
N ARG A 339 -0.89 10.09 6.72
CA ARG A 339 -1.34 10.27 5.32
C ARG A 339 -2.47 11.28 5.18
N THR A 340 -3.15 11.63 6.26
CA THR A 340 -4.21 12.64 6.23
C THR A 340 -3.61 13.99 5.87
N TYR A 341 -3.97 14.49 4.70
CA TYR A 341 -3.54 15.76 4.19
C TYR A 341 -4.49 16.86 4.63
N SER A 342 -3.90 17.93 5.17
CA SER A 342 -4.52 19.23 5.28
C SER A 342 -3.51 20.29 4.85
N ALA A 343 -3.98 21.37 4.23
CA ALA A 343 -3.08 22.41 3.73
C ALA A 343 -2.30 23.06 4.89
N PRO A 344 -1.05 23.50 4.72
CA PRO A 344 -0.26 24.12 5.80
C PRO A 344 -0.95 25.32 6.46
N SER A 345 -1.80 26.03 5.72
CA SER A 345 -2.58 27.18 6.19
C SER A 345 -3.82 26.82 7.02
N THR A 346 -4.20 25.55 7.10
CA THR A 346 -5.34 25.10 7.92
C THR A 346 -4.97 24.98 9.40
N LEU A 347 -5.91 25.34 10.28
CA LEU A 347 -5.80 25.17 11.73
C LEU A 347 -6.71 24.01 12.19
N PRO A 348 -6.22 23.10 13.05
CA PRO A 348 -4.85 23.00 13.59
C PRO A 348 -3.81 22.58 12.54
N ARG A 349 -2.51 22.75 12.86
CA ARG A 349 -1.37 22.45 11.95
C ARG A 349 -1.56 21.10 11.27
N SER A 350 -1.31 21.09 9.97
CA SER A 350 -1.19 19.86 9.17
C SER A 350 -0.21 18.86 9.78
N THR A 351 -0.72 17.67 10.09
CA THR A 351 0.06 16.51 10.57
C THR A 351 0.53 15.62 9.41
N TYR A 352 0.29 16.03 8.17
CA TYR A 352 0.72 15.29 6.98
C TYR A 352 2.24 15.07 6.98
N HIS A 353 2.66 13.81 6.80
CA HIS A 353 4.05 13.34 6.94
C HIS A 353 4.66 13.42 8.36
N ASP A 354 3.86 13.64 9.41
CA ASP A 354 4.36 13.39 10.77
C ASP A 354 4.61 11.89 10.96
N PRO A 355 5.69 11.48 11.65
CA PRO A 355 5.98 10.08 11.90
C PRO A 355 4.97 9.45 12.87
N LEU A 356 4.39 8.31 12.49
CA LEU A 356 3.53 7.49 13.36
C LEU A 356 4.31 6.38 14.06
N SER A 357 5.35 5.86 13.41
CA SER A 357 6.30 4.93 14.00
C SER A 357 7.70 5.13 13.42
N ILE A 358 8.71 4.79 14.23
CA ILE A 358 10.12 4.83 13.86
C ILE A 358 10.74 3.47 14.22
N MET A 359 11.88 3.15 13.59
CA MET A 359 12.61 1.94 13.95
C MET A 359 12.94 1.91 15.45
N SER A 360 13.03 0.69 16.02
CA SER A 360 13.41 0.53 17.42
C SER A 360 14.78 1.14 17.71
N ALA A 361 14.89 1.82 18.86
CA ALA A 361 16.14 2.38 19.35
C ALA A 361 17.21 1.30 19.55
N ARG A 362 18.46 1.71 19.79
CA ARG A 362 19.54 0.77 20.12
C ARG A 362 19.18 -0.02 21.39
N PHE A 363 19.27 -1.34 21.29
CA PHE A 363 19.09 -2.21 22.44
C PHE A 363 20.09 -3.36 22.44
N PHE A 364 20.27 -3.94 23.62
CA PHE A 364 21.23 -4.99 23.88
C PHE A 364 20.50 -6.27 24.26
N LYS A 365 21.01 -7.40 23.78
CA LYS A 365 20.54 -8.73 24.19
C LYS A 365 21.74 -9.54 24.65
N ILE A 366 21.60 -10.14 25.82
CA ILE A 366 22.55 -11.12 26.34
C ILE A 366 21.88 -12.48 26.25
N SER A 367 22.59 -13.48 25.72
CA SER A 367 22.09 -14.85 25.65
C SER A 367 23.19 -15.85 25.93
N ALA A 368 22.84 -17.00 26.51
CA ALA A 368 23.74 -18.12 26.71
C ALA A 368 23.12 -19.40 26.14
N GLN A 369 23.91 -20.17 25.40
CA GLN A 369 23.56 -21.51 24.94
C GLN A 369 24.51 -22.52 25.61
N PHE A 370 23.93 -23.59 26.15
CA PHE A 370 24.65 -24.66 26.83
C PHE A 370 24.50 -25.96 26.02
N ASP A 371 25.62 -26.48 25.54
CA ASP A 371 25.69 -27.79 24.90
C ASP A 371 26.39 -28.76 25.89
N PHE A 372 25.73 -29.86 26.25
CA PHE A 372 26.17 -30.82 27.27
C PHE A 372 26.39 -32.24 26.73
#